data_AF-A0A3E5GW01-F1
#
_entry.id   AF-A0A3E5GW01-F1
#
_cell.length_a   1.000
_cell.length_b   1.000
_cell.length_c   1.000
_cell.angle_alpha   90.00
_cell.angle_beta   90.00
_cell.angle_gamma   90.00
#
_symmetry.space_group_name_H-M   'P 1'
#
loop_
_entity.id
_entity.type
_entity.pdbx_description
1 polymer ?
#
loop_
_entity_poly.entity_id
_entity_poly.type
_entity_poly.pdbx_seq_one_letter_code
_entity_poly.pdbx_strand_id
1 'polypeptide(L)'
;MELTFKDNTAADLQDRACSILLSLSMMADVRNRKIDGTSEVARVCRQEQKYHYQRAVLNTLRLLGVIIGHTEMASDKTLETISETGYDGFLHIIRQYEAYFDLDDKFEA
;
A
#
# COMPACT_ATOMS: atom_id res chain seq x y z
N MET A 1 -14.20 0.50 -13.91
CA MET A 1 -15.23 1.10 -13.03
C MET A 1 -14.94 2.59 -12.98
N GLU A 2 -15.82 3.43 -13.52
CA GLU A 2 -15.68 4.89 -13.46
C GLU A 2 -16.47 5.41 -12.26
N LEU A 3 -15.90 5.29 -11.06
CA LEU A 3 -16.40 6.04 -9.90
C LEU A 3 -15.81 7.44 -9.96
N THR A 4 -16.66 8.45 -9.99
CA THR A 4 -16.24 9.86 -9.83
C THR A 4 -16.50 10.27 -8.39
N PHE A 5 -15.43 10.43 -7.62
CA PHE A 5 -15.50 10.89 -6.23
C PHE A 5 -15.67 12.41 -6.18
N LYS A 6 -16.34 12.89 -5.13
CA LYS A 6 -16.48 14.33 -4.86
C LYS A 6 -15.13 14.90 -4.39
N ASP A 7 -14.93 16.21 -4.58
CA ASP A 7 -13.76 16.90 -4.03
C ASP A 7 -13.97 17.25 -2.55
N ASN A 8 -13.77 16.26 -1.68
CA ASN A 8 -13.74 16.43 -0.23
C ASN A 8 -12.94 15.31 0.45
N THR A 9 -12.56 15.52 1.71
CA THR A 9 -11.72 14.59 2.48
C THR A 9 -12.33 13.19 2.62
N ALA A 10 -13.65 13.09 2.84
CA ALA A 10 -14.30 11.79 2.98
C ALA A 10 -14.26 11.00 1.67
N ALA A 11 -14.41 11.68 0.54
CA ALA A 11 -14.35 11.08 -0.78
C ALA A 11 -12.91 10.70 -1.20
N ASP A 12 -11.89 11.46 -0.78
CA ASP A 12 -10.47 11.06 -0.95
C ASP A 12 -10.15 9.76 -0.18
N LEU A 13 -10.65 9.61 1.05
CA LEU A 13 -10.51 8.37 1.82
C LEU A 13 -11.22 7.19 1.14
N GLN A 14 -12.41 7.42 0.58
CA GLN A 14 -13.16 6.41 -0.18
C GLN A 14 -12.40 5.99 -1.46
N ASP A 15 -11.88 6.94 -2.22
CA ASP A 15 -11.08 6.67 -3.43
C ASP A 15 -9.85 5.81 -3.09
N ARG A 16 -9.11 6.18 -2.03
CA ARG A 16 -7.96 5.40 -1.55
C ARG A 16 -8.35 3.99 -1.14
N ALA A 17 -9.42 3.84 -0.35
CA ALA A 17 -9.91 2.54 0.09
C ALA A 17 -10.33 1.65 -1.11
N CYS A 18 -11.11 2.19 -2.05
CA CYS A 18 -11.48 1.51 -3.30
C CYS A 18 -10.24 1.13 -4.12
N SER A 19 -9.25 2.02 -4.20
CA SER A 19 -8.01 1.77 -4.92
C SER A 19 -7.16 0.66 -4.29
N ILE A 20 -7.16 0.53 -2.96
CA ILE A 20 -6.50 -0.56 -2.24
C ILE A 20 -7.23 -1.87 -2.54
N LEU A 21 -8.55 -1.92 -2.38
CA LEU A 21 -9.36 -3.10 -2.65
C LEU A 21 -9.19 -3.59 -4.09
N LEU A 22 -9.26 -2.68 -5.07
CA LEU A 22 -9.01 -3.00 -6.48
C LEU A 22 -7.64 -3.66 -6.66
N SER A 23 -6.60 -3.10 -6.05
CA SER A 23 -5.24 -3.62 -6.20
C SER A 23 -5.07 -5.00 -5.56
N LEU A 24 -5.65 -5.23 -4.39
CA LEU A 24 -5.68 -6.54 -3.74
C LEU A 24 -6.47 -7.55 -4.58
N SER A 25 -7.62 -7.17 -5.13
CA SER A 25 -8.43 -8.03 -6.01
C SER A 25 -7.68 -8.42 -7.29
N MET A 26 -6.97 -7.48 -7.93
CA MET A 26 -6.18 -7.75 -9.12
C MET A 26 -5.00 -8.69 -8.81
N MET A 27 -4.28 -8.49 -7.71
CA MET A 27 -3.22 -9.41 -7.29
C MET A 27 -3.75 -10.82 -7.00
N ALA A 28 -4.91 -10.93 -6.34
CA ALA A 28 -5.57 -12.20 -6.07
C ALA A 28 -6.01 -12.91 -7.36
N ASP A 29 -6.59 -12.19 -8.32
CA ASP A 29 -6.99 -12.72 -9.62
C ASP A 29 -5.78 -13.28 -10.40
N VAL A 30 -4.69 -12.51 -10.50
CA VAL A 30 -3.47 -13.00 -11.17
C VAL A 30 -2.92 -14.26 -10.48
N ARG A 31 -2.93 -14.31 -9.14
CA ARG A 31 -2.50 -15.49 -8.39
C ARG A 31 -3.38 -16.70 -8.67
N ASN A 32 -4.70 -16.52 -8.75
CA ASN A 32 -5.67 -17.60 -9.00
C ASN A 32 -5.56 -18.19 -10.41
N ARG A 33 -5.15 -17.39 -11.39
CA ARG A 33 -4.92 -17.85 -12.77
C ARG A 33 -3.69 -18.75 -12.91
N LYS A 34 -2.84 -18.87 -11.86
CA LYS A 34 -1.65 -19.74 -11.83
C LYS A 34 -0.74 -19.57 -13.06
N ILE A 35 -0.62 -18.33 -13.55
CA ILE A 35 0.18 -18.01 -14.74
C ILE A 35 1.66 -18.08 -14.34
N ASP A 36 2.39 -19.04 -14.90
CA ASP A 36 3.83 -19.22 -14.66
C ASP A 36 4.67 -19.07 -15.94
N GLY A 37 5.99 -19.20 -15.78
CA GLY A 37 6.94 -19.25 -16.90
C GLY A 37 7.34 -17.90 -17.49
N THR A 38 7.91 -17.96 -18.69
CA THR A 38 8.54 -16.82 -19.40
C THR A 38 7.68 -16.26 -20.53
N SER A 39 6.42 -16.69 -20.64
CA SER A 39 5.50 -16.19 -21.66
C SER A 39 5.28 -14.68 -21.55
N GLU A 40 4.89 -14.05 -22.66
CA GLU A 40 4.53 -12.63 -22.67
C GLU A 40 3.38 -12.34 -21.68
N VAL A 41 2.42 -13.26 -21.58
CA VAL A 41 1.33 -13.19 -20.59
C VAL A 41 1.87 -13.21 -19.17
N ALA A 42 2.83 -14.10 -18.86
CA ALA A 42 3.45 -14.15 -17.54
C ALA A 42 4.26 -12.87 -17.23
N ARG A 43 4.91 -12.27 -18.22
CA ARG A 43 5.60 -10.97 -18.07
C ARG A 43 4.62 -9.85 -17.74
N VAL A 44 3.53 -9.73 -18.50
CA VAL A 44 2.49 -8.73 -18.26
C VAL A 44 1.85 -8.93 -16.88
N CYS A 45 1.52 -10.16 -16.51
CA CYS A 45 0.97 -10.48 -15.20
C CYS A 45 1.91 -10.08 -14.05
N ARG A 46 3.22 -10.30 -14.17
CA ARG A 46 4.20 -9.84 -13.17
C ARG A 46 4.27 -8.32 -13.08
N GLN A 47 4.18 -7.63 -14.21
CA GLN A 47 4.16 -6.17 -14.26
C GLN A 47 2.90 -5.60 -13.58
N GLU A 48 1.73 -6.17 -13.88
CA GLU A 48 0.46 -5.81 -13.23
C GLU A 48 0.47 -6.09 -11.73
N GLN A 49 1.00 -7.25 -11.31
CA GLN A 49 1.20 -7.56 -9.89
C GLN A 49 2.07 -6.52 -9.19
N LYS A 50 3.21 -6.15 -9.78
CA LYS A 50 4.10 -5.13 -9.21
C LYS A 50 3.41 -3.77 -9.11
N TYR A 51 2.71 -3.35 -10.17
CA TYR A 51 1.97 -2.10 -10.19
C TYR A 51 0.90 -2.04 -9.09
N HIS A 52 0.06 -3.07 -8.98
CA HIS A 52 -1.00 -3.12 -7.98
C HIS A 52 -0.46 -3.27 -6.56
N TYR A 53 0.63 -4.02 -6.37
CA TYR A 53 1.33 -4.07 -5.09
C TYR A 53 1.79 -2.68 -4.66
N GLN A 54 2.51 -1.96 -5.52
CA GLN A 54 3.03 -0.63 -5.22
C GLN A 54 1.90 0.36 -4.93
N ARG A 55 0.81 0.29 -5.70
CA ARG A 55 -0.37 1.13 -5.50
C ARG A 55 -1.07 0.86 -4.17
N ALA A 56 -1.20 -0.41 -3.77
CA ALA A 56 -1.76 -0.79 -2.48
C ALA A 56 -0.90 -0.28 -1.32
N VAL A 57 0.42 -0.46 -1.39
CA VAL A 57 1.37 0.02 -0.38
C VAL A 57 1.30 1.55 -0.26
N LEU A 58 1.43 2.27 -1.37
CA LEU A 58 1.45 3.73 -1.36
C LEU A 58 0.16 4.33 -0.80
N ASN A 59 -1.01 3.84 -1.22
CA ASN A 59 -2.26 4.36 -0.68
C ASN A 59 -2.45 4.04 0.81
N THR A 60 -1.96 2.89 1.27
CA THR A 60 -1.97 2.56 2.70
C THR A 60 -1.03 3.47 3.49
N LEU A 61 0.18 3.74 2.98
CA LEU A 61 1.12 4.69 3.60
C LEU A 61 0.53 6.11 3.67
N ARG A 62 -0.21 6.55 2.64
CA ARG A 62 -0.89 7.85 2.65
C ARG A 62 -1.98 7.92 3.70
N LEU A 63 -2.80 6.87 3.81
CA LEU A 63 -3.82 6.79 4.85
C LEU A 63 -3.18 6.82 6.24
N LEU A 64 -2.14 6.01 6.44
CA LEU A 64 -1.45 5.94 7.72
C LEU A 64 -0.77 7.26 8.09
N GLY A 65 -0.07 7.87 7.14
CA GLY A 65 0.55 9.19 7.31
C GLY A 65 -0.44 10.29 7.66
N VAL A 66 -1.66 10.26 7.10
CA VAL A 66 -2.74 11.18 7.50
C VAL A 66 -3.19 10.92 8.93
N ILE A 67 -3.32 9.65 9.34
CA ILE A 67 -3.77 9.27 10.69
C ILE A 67 -2.75 9.71 11.75
N ILE A 68 -1.47 9.48 11.52
CA ILE A 68 -0.40 9.82 12.49
C ILE A 68 0.12 11.26 12.36
N GLY A 69 -0.37 12.03 11.37
CA GLY A 69 0.10 13.41 11.12
C GLY A 69 1.44 13.54 10.38
N HIS A 70 1.94 12.46 9.77
CA HIS A 70 3.22 12.39 9.06
C HIS A 70 3.04 11.92 7.60
N THR A 71 2.56 12.82 6.74
CA THR A 71 2.26 12.52 5.33
C THR A 71 3.49 12.15 4.49
N GLU A 72 4.69 12.58 4.91
CA GLU A 72 5.98 12.25 4.30
C GLU A 72 6.31 10.75 4.34
N MET A 73 5.61 9.98 5.20
CA MET A 73 5.66 8.52 5.19
C MET A 73 5.39 7.96 3.79
N ALA A 74 4.49 8.59 3.03
CA ALA A 74 4.14 8.19 1.68
C ALA A 74 5.08 8.77 0.61
N SER A 75 6.38 8.48 0.73
CA SER A 75 7.40 8.89 -0.24
C SER A 75 7.77 7.77 -1.22
N ASP A 76 8.32 8.14 -2.38
CA ASP A 76 8.85 7.17 -3.36
C ASP A 76 9.94 6.29 -2.75
N LYS A 77 10.80 6.87 -1.90
CA LYS A 77 11.84 6.14 -1.18
C LYS A 77 11.26 5.09 -0.22
N THR A 78 10.22 5.44 0.52
CA THR A 78 9.52 4.49 1.42
C THR A 78 8.91 3.35 0.61
N LEU A 79 8.23 3.70 -0.48
CA LEU A 79 7.59 2.74 -1.38
C LEU A 79 8.61 1.78 -1.98
N GLU A 80 9.73 2.28 -2.48
CA GLU A 80 10.82 1.49 -3.06
C GLU A 80 11.41 0.55 -2.00
N THR A 81 11.74 1.07 -0.82
CA THR A 81 12.29 0.28 0.30
C THR A 81 11.38 -0.91 0.64
N ILE A 82 10.08 -0.66 0.81
CA ILE A 82 9.10 -1.71 1.13
C ILE A 82 8.95 -2.68 -0.06
N SER A 83 8.96 -2.18 -1.30
CA SER A 83 8.80 -3.01 -2.49
C SER A 83 9.97 -3.95 -2.74
N GLU A 84 11.18 -3.54 -2.39
CA GLU A 84 12.39 -4.34 -2.61
C GLU A 84 12.68 -5.32 -1.48
N THR A 85 12.43 -4.91 -0.23
CA THR A 85 12.80 -5.68 0.96
C THR A 85 11.61 -6.30 1.69
N GLY A 86 10.39 -6.02 1.25
CA GLY A 86 9.17 -6.60 1.78
C GLY A 86 8.96 -6.28 3.26
N TYR A 87 8.85 -7.33 4.06
CA TYR A 87 8.56 -7.23 5.50
C TYR A 87 9.63 -6.45 6.27
N ASP A 88 10.91 -6.63 5.95
CA ASP A 88 11.99 -5.96 6.66
C ASP A 88 11.98 -4.45 6.41
N GLY A 89 11.71 -4.04 5.17
CA GLY A 89 11.50 -2.63 4.82
C GLY A 89 10.29 -2.04 5.51
N PHE A 90 9.17 -2.79 5.56
CA PHE A 90 8.00 -2.38 6.32
C PHE A 90 8.34 -2.14 7.79
N LEU A 91 9.00 -3.09 8.47
CA LEU A 91 9.40 -2.93 9.87
C LEU A 91 10.34 -1.74 10.07
N HIS A 92 11.30 -1.55 9.17
CA HIS A 92 12.23 -0.43 9.23
C HIS A 92 11.48 0.91 9.20
N ILE A 93 10.51 1.05 8.29
CA ILE A 93 9.70 2.26 8.16
C ILE A 93 8.80 2.44 9.39
N ILE A 94 8.08 1.41 9.84
CA ILE A 94 7.19 1.54 11.01
C ILE A 94 7.96 1.97 12.26
N ARG A 95 9.16 1.43 12.49
CA ARG A 95 10.02 1.85 13.62
C ARG A 95 10.43 3.31 13.57
N GLN A 96 10.62 3.89 12.39
CA GLN A 96 10.95 5.32 12.26
C GLN A 96 9.80 6.22 12.72
N TYR A 97 8.56 5.76 12.57
CA TYR A 97 7.36 6.51 12.94
C TYR A 97 6.74 6.01 14.25
N GLU A 98 7.39 5.10 14.98
CA GLU A 98 6.86 4.42 16.17
C GLU A 98 6.31 5.41 17.22
N ALA A 99 7.02 6.52 17.43
CA ALA A 99 6.66 7.57 18.39
C ALA A 99 5.38 8.34 18.05
N TYR A 100 4.85 8.21 16.83
CA TYR A 100 3.64 8.90 16.37
C TYR A 100 2.41 7.99 16.34
N PHE A 101 2.57 6.71 16.66
CA PHE A 101 1.45 5.80 16.81
C PHE A 101 0.87 5.92 18.22
N ASP A 102 -0.46 5.85 18.32
CA ASP A 102 -1.18 5.72 19.59
C ASP A 102 -0.97 4.31 20.17
N LEU A 103 0.23 4.08 20.74
CA LEU A 103 0.61 2.84 21.41
C LEU A 103 0.43 3.03 22.92
N ASP A 104 -0.01 1.98 23.62
CA ASP A 104 -0.06 1.99 25.08
C ASP A 104 1.35 2.30 25.64
N ASP A 105 1.41 3.21 26.61
CA ASP A 105 2.62 3.41 27.40
C ASP A 105 2.97 2.07 28.07
N LYS A 106 4.09 1.46 27.68
CA LYS A 106 4.57 0.20 28.26
C LYS A 106 4.99 0.31 29.74
N PHE A 107 4.63 1.39 30.43
CA PHE A 107 4.96 1.63 31.83
C PHE A 107 3.85 2.39 32.55
N GLU A 108 2.71 1.75 32.80
CA GLU A 108 1.93 2.06 33.99
C GLU A 108 1.45 0.77 34.70
N ALA A 109 1.82 0.72 36.00
CA ALA A 109 1.61 -0.27 37.07
C ALA A 109 2.54 -1.50 37.11
#